data_AF-A0A1E3GIB0-F1
#
_entry.id   AF-A0A1E3GIB0-F1
#
_cell.length_a   1.000
_cell.length_b   1.000
_cell.length_c   1.000
_cell.angle_alpha   90.00
_cell.angle_beta   90.00
_cell.angle_gamma   90.00
#
_symmetry.space_group_name_H-M   'P 1'
#
loop_
_entity.id
_entity.type
_entity.pdbx_description
1 polymer ?
#
loop_
_entity_poly.entity_id
_entity_poly.type
_entity_poly.pdbx_seq_one_letter_code
_entity_poly.pdbx_strand_id
1 'polypeptide(L)'
;MAEKTIIKHERKQYELYHHEFELWKSRCAGLNKRDRDAYCVENPPPQDPSTLFSDITFESIASLYVDRVVGNASIASDEAGQFFGGYTMQGKTRSQAISGYAKLFDNGFVDRTRSKSNLNGSGRAYDVRLTINLQGQHEVLVDALTDPMLCGQGFLPRFILTVPENLAGTRLQDSSYRTKNANTDPRLIAYWTRCEDLLNDCPKLLQEQTQHHGRYVISMNNEAKEVDEFYYNFFESSQLANGKYEYIQAFASRACQLARRLATVFAYFEGLPNIDAKTLTGACEIIKYSLNAWLMYKNIEVKAESDAERLLKWLTRKCLLQNTDRLPYSYMQTSCPRPMQKNKNLLEMIVQQLEDSHHIKIESLGRTRYVVINPVLLES
;
A
#
# COMPACT_ATOMS: atom_id res chain seq x y z
N MET A 1 3.52 -3.34 -17.74
CA MET A 1 2.87 -4.27 -18.70
C MET A 1 1.35 -4.11 -18.69
N ALA A 2 0.67 -4.17 -17.53
CA ALA A 2 -0.76 -3.89 -17.43
C ALA A 2 -1.12 -2.46 -17.89
N GLU A 3 -0.33 -1.46 -17.50
CA GLU A 3 -0.57 -0.03 -17.78
C GLU A 3 -0.26 0.42 -19.23
N LYS A 4 0.07 -0.50 -20.14
CA LYS A 4 0.53 -0.20 -21.51
C LYS A 4 -0.40 0.78 -22.23
N THR A 5 -1.70 0.52 -22.21
CA THR A 5 -2.70 1.36 -22.87
C THR A 5 -2.82 2.74 -22.21
N ILE A 6 -2.81 2.77 -20.87
CA ILE A 6 -2.97 4.00 -20.09
C ILE A 6 -1.78 4.93 -20.35
N ILE A 7 -0.55 4.41 -20.27
CA ILE A 7 0.68 5.18 -20.56
C ILE A 7 0.67 5.71 -21.99
N LYS A 8 0.24 4.90 -22.96
CA LYS A 8 0.13 5.32 -24.36
C LYS A 8 -0.88 6.46 -24.54
N HIS A 9 -2.01 6.40 -23.83
CA HIS A 9 -3.03 7.44 -23.84
C HIS A 9 -2.50 8.75 -23.20
N GLU A 10 -1.97 8.68 -21.98
CA GLU A 10 -1.40 9.84 -21.27
C GLU A 10 -0.32 10.54 -22.10
N ARG A 11 0.59 9.76 -22.69
CA ARG A 11 1.63 10.30 -23.57
C ARG A 11 1.04 11.04 -24.77
N LYS A 12 0.02 10.48 -25.41
CA LYS A 12 -0.65 11.12 -26.55
C LYS A 12 -1.31 12.44 -26.13
N GLN A 13 -2.01 12.47 -25.00
CA GLN A 13 -2.65 13.69 -24.49
C GLN A 13 -1.61 14.76 -24.16
N TYR A 14 -0.51 14.37 -23.51
CA TYR A 14 0.58 15.28 -23.18
C TYR A 14 1.28 15.84 -24.42
N GLU A 15 1.52 15.02 -25.45
CA GLU A 15 2.11 15.48 -26.72
C GLU A 15 1.20 16.49 -27.44
N LEU A 16 -0.12 16.28 -27.42
CA LEU A 16 -1.11 17.23 -27.96
C LEU A 16 -1.11 18.55 -27.18
N TYR A 17 -1.19 18.47 -25.85
CA TYR A 17 -1.11 19.63 -24.96
C TYR A 17 0.18 20.43 -25.18
N HIS A 18 1.34 19.76 -25.21
CA HIS A 18 2.63 20.43 -25.40
C HIS A 18 2.68 21.19 -26.73
N HIS A 19 2.14 20.60 -27.79
CA HIS A 19 2.03 21.27 -29.09
C HIS A 19 1.12 22.51 -29.03
N GLU A 20 -0.06 22.39 -28.43
CA GLU A 20 -1.00 23.52 -28.25
C GLU A 20 -0.41 24.63 -27.38
N PHE A 21 0.30 24.26 -26.31
CA PHE A 21 0.93 25.20 -25.39
C PHE A 21 2.05 25.98 -26.06
N GLU A 22 2.90 25.34 -26.87
CA GLU A 22 3.94 26.05 -27.63
C GLU A 22 3.35 26.98 -28.71
N LEU A 23 2.25 26.58 -29.38
CA LEU A 23 1.53 27.46 -30.29
C LEU A 23 0.95 28.68 -29.55
N TRP A 24 0.33 28.47 -28.39
CA TRP A 24 -0.21 29.54 -27.55
C TRP A 24 0.90 30.52 -27.13
N LYS A 25 2.04 29.99 -26.66
CA LYS A 25 3.21 30.78 -26.25
C LYS A 25 3.80 31.59 -27.41
N SER A 26 3.88 31.01 -28.61
CA SER A 26 4.34 31.70 -29.82
C SER A 26 3.44 32.89 -30.17
N ARG A 27 2.11 32.72 -30.08
CA ARG A 27 1.14 33.80 -30.31
C ARG A 27 1.27 34.92 -29.26
N CYS A 28 1.47 34.56 -27.99
CA CYS A 28 1.70 35.53 -26.91
C CYS A 28 3.02 36.32 -27.04
N ALA A 29 4.06 35.70 -27.60
CA ALA A 29 5.39 36.31 -27.73
C ALA A 29 5.41 37.50 -28.71
N GLY A 30 4.56 37.47 -29.74
CA GLY A 30 4.42 38.55 -30.72
C GLY A 30 3.63 39.77 -30.22
N LEU A 31 3.00 39.68 -29.04
CA LEU A 31 2.12 40.72 -28.49
C LEU A 31 2.84 41.58 -27.45
N ASN A 32 2.53 42.88 -27.46
CA ASN A 32 2.90 43.78 -26.37
C ASN A 32 2.13 43.41 -25.09
N LYS A 33 2.51 43.97 -23.94
CA LYS A 33 1.94 43.60 -22.63
C LYS A 33 0.40 43.74 -22.58
N ARG A 34 -0.15 44.83 -23.11
CA ARG A 34 -1.60 45.11 -23.06
C ARG A 34 -2.39 44.14 -23.94
N ASP A 35 -1.90 43.89 -25.15
CA ASP A 35 -2.54 42.98 -26.11
C ASP A 35 -2.38 41.52 -25.66
N ARG A 36 -1.27 41.19 -25.00
CA ARG A 36 -1.07 39.87 -24.38
C ARG A 36 -2.03 39.62 -23.24
N ASP A 37 -2.23 40.60 -22.35
CA ASP A 37 -3.17 40.47 -21.23
C ASP A 37 -4.60 40.27 -21.75
N ALA A 38 -5.00 41.00 -22.80
CA ALA A 38 -6.28 40.80 -23.48
C ALA A 38 -6.39 39.41 -24.14
N TYR A 39 -5.34 39.00 -24.87
CA TYR A 39 -5.29 37.70 -25.53
C TYR A 39 -5.37 36.53 -24.54
N CYS A 40 -4.69 36.61 -23.39
CA CYS A 40 -4.73 35.59 -22.34
C CYS A 40 -6.11 35.44 -21.70
N VAL A 41 -6.92 36.52 -21.68
CA VAL A 41 -8.30 36.46 -21.17
C VAL A 41 -9.22 35.79 -22.19
N GLU A 42 -9.07 36.11 -23.47
CA GLU A 42 -9.88 35.52 -24.55
C GLU A 42 -9.44 34.08 -24.90
N ASN A 43 -8.15 33.80 -24.77
CA ASN A 43 -7.49 32.54 -25.09
C ASN A 43 -6.64 32.13 -23.88
N PRO A 44 -7.27 31.58 -22.82
CA PRO A 44 -6.51 31.11 -21.66
C PRO A 44 -5.46 30.06 -22.09
N PRO A 45 -4.34 29.97 -21.36
CA PRO A 45 -3.33 28.96 -21.66
C PRO A 45 -3.95 27.56 -21.63
N PRO A 46 -3.58 26.66 -22.55
CA PRO A 46 -3.94 25.26 -22.48
C PRO A 46 -3.58 24.68 -21.10
N GLN A 47 -4.43 23.77 -20.62
CA GLN A 47 -4.25 23.14 -19.31
C GLN A 47 -3.57 21.79 -19.48
N ASP A 48 -2.60 21.50 -18.62
CA ASP A 48 -1.92 20.20 -18.60
C ASP A 48 -2.97 19.10 -18.31
N PRO A 49 -3.14 18.11 -19.23
CA PRO A 49 -4.15 17.06 -19.09
C PRO A 49 -3.71 15.94 -18.15
N SER A 50 -2.50 16.00 -17.58
CA SER A 50 -1.93 14.91 -16.78
C SER A 50 -2.81 14.57 -15.58
N THR A 51 -3.19 13.30 -15.47
CA THR A 51 -3.93 12.77 -14.32
C THR A 51 -3.14 11.73 -13.51
N LEU A 52 -2.01 11.27 -14.05
CA LEU A 52 -1.09 10.34 -13.41
C LEU A 52 0.16 11.07 -12.92
N PHE A 53 0.47 10.93 -11.63
CA PHE A 53 1.60 11.56 -10.97
C PHE A 53 2.48 10.51 -10.28
N SER A 54 3.79 10.56 -10.47
CA SER A 54 4.74 9.70 -9.74
C SER A 54 5.23 10.34 -8.44
N ASP A 55 5.43 11.66 -8.45
CA ASP A 55 5.92 12.45 -7.32
C ASP A 55 5.17 13.79 -7.26
N ILE A 56 4.07 13.81 -6.51
CA ILE A 56 3.26 15.01 -6.25
C ILE A 56 2.98 15.13 -4.76
N THR A 57 3.09 16.35 -4.23
CA THR A 57 2.75 16.60 -2.84
C THR A 57 1.23 16.64 -2.63
N PHE A 58 0.78 16.35 -1.42
CA PHE A 58 -0.64 16.49 -1.07
C PHE A 58 -1.15 17.92 -1.30
N GLU A 59 -0.34 18.94 -1.02
CA GLU A 59 -0.71 20.33 -1.22
C GLU A 59 -0.88 20.69 -2.70
N SER A 60 -0.02 20.13 -3.57
CA SER A 60 -0.11 20.33 -5.01
C SER A 60 -1.36 19.67 -5.57
N ILE A 61 -1.61 18.40 -5.25
CA ILE A 61 -2.81 17.69 -5.74
C ILE A 61 -4.10 18.34 -5.20
N ALA A 62 -4.10 18.78 -3.94
CA ALA A 62 -5.22 19.53 -3.36
C ALA A 62 -5.48 20.86 -4.10
N SER A 63 -4.42 21.54 -4.57
CA SER A 63 -4.57 22.76 -5.37
C SER A 63 -5.22 22.44 -6.72
N LEU A 64 -4.76 21.40 -7.41
CA LEU A 64 -5.35 20.96 -8.69
C LEU A 64 -6.85 20.66 -8.55
N TYR A 65 -7.26 20.04 -7.44
CA TYR A 65 -8.69 19.79 -7.17
C TYR A 65 -9.48 21.07 -6.90
N VAL A 66 -8.96 21.97 -6.07
CA VAL A 66 -9.62 23.24 -5.71
C VAL A 66 -9.78 24.16 -6.93
N ASP A 67 -8.74 24.20 -7.77
CA ASP A 67 -8.71 24.99 -9.00
C ASP A 67 -9.48 24.31 -10.14
N ARG A 68 -10.09 23.15 -9.88
CA ARG A 68 -10.88 22.34 -10.84
C ARG A 68 -10.09 21.92 -12.08
N VAL A 69 -8.77 21.80 -11.95
CA VAL A 69 -7.88 21.29 -13.00
C VAL A 69 -8.12 19.80 -13.22
N VAL A 70 -8.30 19.05 -12.13
CA VAL A 70 -8.58 17.62 -12.19
C VAL A 70 -9.77 17.28 -11.30
N GLY A 71 -10.59 16.30 -11.73
CA GLY A 71 -11.63 15.68 -10.91
C GLY A 71 -11.27 14.26 -10.45
N ASN A 72 -10.34 13.63 -11.16
CA ASN A 72 -9.77 12.32 -10.88
C ASN A 72 -8.26 12.43 -11.01
N ALA A 73 -7.51 11.84 -10.08
CA ALA A 73 -6.06 11.75 -10.17
C ALA A 73 -5.57 10.39 -9.67
N SER A 74 -4.36 10.03 -10.08
CA SER A 74 -3.67 8.84 -9.64
C SER A 74 -2.26 9.18 -9.21
N ILE A 75 -1.84 8.71 -8.04
CA ILE A 75 -0.44 8.66 -7.64
C ILE A 75 0.04 7.25 -7.91
N ALA A 76 0.87 7.08 -8.93
CA ALA A 76 1.36 5.78 -9.38
C ALA A 76 2.90 5.76 -9.40
N SER A 77 3.50 4.83 -8.66
CA SER A 77 4.95 4.67 -8.64
C SER A 77 5.34 3.20 -8.59
N ASP A 78 6.35 2.83 -9.39
CA ASP A 78 7.02 1.54 -9.31
C ASP A 78 8.10 1.49 -8.23
N GLU A 79 8.37 2.63 -7.58
CA GLU A 79 9.24 2.78 -6.41
C GLU A 79 8.49 3.49 -5.27
N ALA A 80 7.82 2.69 -4.45
CA ALA A 80 7.04 3.17 -3.31
C ALA A 80 7.90 3.92 -2.28
N GLY A 81 9.21 3.68 -2.25
CA GLY A 81 10.15 4.46 -1.45
C GLY A 81 10.12 5.96 -1.78
N GLN A 82 9.84 6.34 -3.03
CA GLN A 82 9.68 7.76 -3.39
C GLN A 82 8.44 8.38 -2.74
N PHE A 83 7.33 7.63 -2.68
CA PHE A 83 6.13 8.13 -2.02
C PHE A 83 6.33 8.25 -0.51
N PHE A 84 6.77 7.18 0.16
CA PHE A 84 6.94 7.17 1.62
C PHE A 84 8.13 8.01 2.10
N GLY A 85 9.16 8.14 1.27
CA GLY A 85 10.32 9.01 1.49
C GLY A 85 10.13 10.43 0.93
N GLY A 86 9.01 10.74 0.29
CA GLY A 86 8.76 12.04 -0.32
C GLY A 86 8.47 13.15 0.70
N TYR A 87 8.54 14.41 0.26
CA TYR A 87 8.37 15.58 1.13
C TYR A 87 7.07 15.54 1.96
N THR A 88 5.96 15.13 1.35
CA THR A 88 4.66 15.02 2.01
C THR A 88 4.66 13.99 3.14
N MET A 89 5.44 12.92 3.01
CA MET A 89 5.49 11.82 3.98
C MET A 89 6.57 12.01 5.05
N GLN A 90 7.30 13.13 5.02
CA GLN A 90 8.32 13.49 6.01
C GLN A 90 7.84 14.59 6.99
N GLY A 91 8.37 14.56 8.21
CA GLY A 91 8.30 15.68 9.15
C GLY A 91 6.90 16.06 9.65
N LYS A 92 6.70 17.36 9.92
CA LYS A 92 5.50 17.90 10.60
C LYS A 92 4.23 17.90 9.74
N THR A 93 4.36 17.90 8.42
CA THR A 93 3.24 17.93 7.45
C THR A 93 2.62 16.55 7.22
N ARG A 94 3.35 15.47 7.56
CA ARG A 94 2.95 14.08 7.38
C ARG A 94 1.55 13.76 7.92
N SER A 95 1.28 14.08 9.19
CA SER A 95 -0.01 13.79 9.84
C SER A 95 -1.19 14.51 9.16
N GLN A 96 -0.96 15.74 8.69
CA GLN A 96 -1.99 16.51 7.98
C GLN A 96 -2.27 15.90 6.60
N ALA A 97 -1.21 15.52 5.87
CA ALA A 97 -1.34 14.88 4.57
C ALA A 97 -2.05 13.52 4.66
N ILE A 98 -1.67 12.69 5.63
CA ILE A 98 -2.35 11.40 5.90
C ILE A 98 -3.84 11.59 6.15
N SER A 99 -4.19 12.56 7.00
CA SER A 99 -5.59 12.89 7.28
C SER A 99 -6.32 13.39 6.02
N GLY A 100 -5.62 14.14 5.17
CA GLY A 100 -6.11 14.60 3.87
C GLY A 100 -6.38 13.45 2.90
N TYR A 101 -5.44 12.52 2.76
CA TYR A 101 -5.61 11.31 1.95
C TYR A 101 -6.74 10.41 2.46
N ALA A 102 -6.88 10.26 3.78
CA ALA A 102 -7.98 9.51 4.39
C ALA A 102 -9.35 10.14 4.07
N LYS A 103 -9.46 11.47 4.11
CA LYS A 103 -10.68 12.20 3.71
C LYS A 103 -10.98 12.04 2.22
N LEU A 104 -9.97 12.22 1.35
CA LEU A 104 -10.09 11.98 -0.09
C LEU A 104 -10.64 10.57 -0.37
N PHE A 105 -10.12 9.57 0.33
CA PHE A 105 -10.61 8.21 0.21
C PHE A 105 -12.06 8.07 0.74
N ASP A 106 -12.39 8.60 1.91
CA ASP A 106 -13.69 8.35 2.53
C ASP A 106 -14.85 9.06 1.82
N ASN A 107 -14.70 10.33 1.47
CA ASN A 107 -15.79 11.16 0.95
C ASN A 107 -15.41 12.04 -0.25
N GLY A 108 -14.20 11.89 -0.80
CA GLY A 108 -13.80 12.62 -2.00
C GLY A 108 -13.78 14.13 -1.79
N PHE A 109 -13.39 14.59 -0.59
CA PHE A 109 -13.43 15.99 -0.22
C PHE A 109 -12.03 16.54 0.06
N VAL A 110 -11.78 17.76 -0.43
CA VAL A 110 -10.60 18.56 -0.13
C VAL A 110 -11.06 19.91 0.39
N ASP A 111 -10.53 20.33 1.55
CA ASP A 111 -10.65 21.70 2.05
C ASP A 111 -9.26 22.26 2.26
N ARG A 112 -9.05 23.47 1.75
CA ARG A 112 -7.91 24.29 2.06
C ARG A 112 -8.40 25.67 2.52
N THR A 113 -8.06 26.01 3.76
CA THR A 113 -8.24 27.37 4.28
C THR A 113 -6.87 27.96 4.62
N ARG A 114 -6.46 29.01 3.90
CA ARG A 114 -5.18 29.72 4.10
C ARG A 114 -5.38 31.22 4.23
N SER A 115 -4.41 31.91 4.84
CA SER A 115 -4.41 33.37 4.91
C SER A 115 -4.41 34.00 3.51
N LYS A 116 -5.05 35.17 3.36
CA LYS A 116 -5.26 35.89 2.09
C LYS A 116 -3.98 36.21 1.28
N SER A 117 -2.80 36.07 1.88
CA SER A 117 -1.50 36.40 1.26
C SER A 117 -0.83 35.25 0.52
N ASN A 118 -1.38 34.04 0.53
CA ASN A 118 -0.79 32.89 -0.18
C ASN A 118 -1.24 32.84 -1.65
N LEU A 119 -0.30 32.54 -2.55
CA LEU A 119 -0.53 32.46 -4.01
C LEU A 119 -1.61 31.43 -4.38
N ASN A 120 -1.68 30.31 -3.66
CA ASN A 120 -2.69 29.29 -3.86
C ASN A 120 -3.87 29.63 -2.94
N GLY A 121 -5.02 29.94 -3.54
CA GLY A 121 -6.22 30.38 -2.84
C GLY A 121 -6.74 29.39 -1.79
N SER A 122 -7.66 29.88 -0.95
CA SER A 122 -8.52 28.99 -0.16
C SER A 122 -9.62 28.43 -1.05
N GLY A 123 -10.06 27.21 -0.80
CA GLY A 123 -11.15 26.64 -1.54
C GLY A 123 -11.49 25.22 -1.11
N ARG A 124 -12.51 24.68 -1.76
CA ARG A 124 -13.07 23.36 -1.49
C ARG A 124 -13.33 22.63 -2.79
N ALA A 125 -13.00 21.35 -2.82
CA ALA A 125 -13.35 20.45 -3.90
C ALA A 125 -14.21 19.32 -3.33
N TYR A 126 -15.30 19.02 -4.03
CA TYR A 126 -16.26 17.98 -3.67
C TYR A 126 -16.29 16.93 -4.76
N ASP A 127 -16.55 15.69 -4.34
CA ASP A 127 -16.69 14.57 -5.25
C ASP A 127 -15.46 14.41 -6.16
N VAL A 128 -14.25 14.51 -5.60
CA VAL A 128 -13.00 14.21 -6.30
C VAL A 128 -12.52 12.79 -5.98
N ARG A 129 -11.69 12.19 -6.83
CA ARG A 129 -11.21 10.81 -6.64
C ARG A 129 -9.71 10.70 -6.83
N LEU A 130 -9.05 10.12 -5.82
CA LEU A 130 -7.63 9.79 -5.85
C LEU A 130 -7.45 8.28 -5.82
N THR A 131 -6.66 7.75 -6.75
CA THR A 131 -6.11 6.40 -6.69
C THR A 131 -4.65 6.47 -6.26
N ILE A 132 -4.20 5.56 -5.41
CA ILE A 132 -2.78 5.41 -5.08
C ILE A 132 -2.39 3.98 -5.42
N ASN A 133 -1.45 3.81 -6.35
CA ASN A 133 -0.92 2.53 -6.78
C ASN A 133 0.60 2.52 -6.61
N LEU A 134 1.11 1.73 -5.68
CA LEU A 134 2.52 1.73 -5.32
C LEU A 134 3.07 0.31 -5.42
N GLN A 135 4.23 0.17 -6.04
CA GLN A 135 5.03 -1.05 -6.02
C GLN A 135 6.37 -0.74 -5.36
N GLY A 136 6.92 -1.68 -4.60
CA GLY A 136 8.19 -1.47 -3.92
C GLY A 136 8.74 -2.76 -3.35
N GLN A 137 10.03 -2.75 -3.06
CA GLN A 137 10.70 -3.88 -2.42
C GLN A 137 10.40 -3.91 -0.92
N HIS A 138 10.49 -5.09 -0.32
CA HIS A 138 10.17 -5.31 1.09
C HIS A 138 11.00 -4.39 2.00
N GLU A 139 12.31 -4.31 1.73
CA GLU A 139 13.30 -3.59 2.53
C GLU A 139 13.02 -2.08 2.58
N VAL A 140 12.44 -1.52 1.52
CA VAL A 140 12.10 -0.09 1.43
C VAL A 140 10.76 0.19 2.11
N LEU A 141 9.85 -0.79 2.11
CA LEU A 141 8.49 -0.64 2.57
C LEU A 141 8.30 -1.00 4.05
N VAL A 142 9.16 -1.84 4.63
CA VAL A 142 8.94 -2.40 5.96
C VAL A 142 8.70 -1.33 7.02
N ASP A 143 9.49 -0.25 7.03
CA ASP A 143 9.35 0.85 7.99
C ASP A 143 8.01 1.57 7.86
N ALA A 144 7.51 1.75 6.64
CA ALA A 144 6.21 2.37 6.42
C ALA A 144 5.07 1.42 6.82
N LEU A 145 5.16 0.13 6.44
CA LEU A 145 4.12 -0.86 6.67
C LEU A 145 3.98 -1.24 8.16
N THR A 146 5.02 -1.06 8.97
CA THR A 146 4.98 -1.28 10.43
C THR A 146 4.74 0.00 11.22
N ASP A 147 4.70 1.18 10.58
CA ASP A 147 4.54 2.47 11.26
C ASP A 147 3.19 2.54 12.02
N PRO A 148 3.21 2.66 13.37
CA PRO A 148 1.99 2.71 14.17
C PRO A 148 1.10 3.91 13.87
N MET A 149 1.67 5.04 13.42
CA MET A 149 0.92 6.23 13.06
C MET A 149 0.19 6.03 11.73
N LEU A 150 0.84 5.44 10.73
CA LEU A 150 0.21 5.13 9.44
C LEU A 150 -0.91 4.10 9.59
N CYS A 151 -0.75 3.14 10.50
CA CYS A 151 -1.80 2.19 10.84
C CYS A 151 -2.92 2.85 11.67
N GLY A 152 -2.57 3.54 12.75
CA GLY A 152 -3.50 4.07 13.74
C GLY A 152 -4.36 5.25 13.26
N GLN A 153 -3.83 6.11 12.38
CA GLN A 153 -4.62 7.16 11.72
C GLN A 153 -5.49 6.61 10.57
N GLY A 154 -5.41 5.30 10.31
CA GLY A 154 -6.21 4.62 9.30
C GLY A 154 -5.72 4.81 7.87
N PHE A 155 -4.53 5.37 7.63
CA PHE A 155 -4.00 5.51 6.27
C PHE A 155 -3.84 4.16 5.58
N LEU A 156 -2.99 3.29 6.14
CA LEU A 156 -2.70 1.97 5.56
C LEU A 156 -3.91 1.03 5.57
N PRO A 157 -4.82 1.05 6.57
CA PRO A 157 -6.09 0.34 6.50
C PRO A 157 -6.98 0.62 5.28
N ARG A 158 -6.70 1.67 4.49
CA ARG A 158 -7.41 1.97 3.24
C ARG A 158 -6.72 1.38 2.00
N PHE A 159 -5.57 0.74 2.16
CA PHE A 159 -4.80 0.12 1.08
C PHE A 159 -5.07 -1.38 0.98
N ILE A 160 -5.11 -1.87 -0.25
CA ILE A 160 -5.10 -3.29 -0.57
C ILE A 160 -3.64 -3.67 -0.83
N LEU A 161 -3.01 -4.33 0.15
CA LEU A 161 -1.67 -4.88 0.03
C LEU A 161 -1.70 -6.24 -0.67
N THR A 162 -0.82 -6.44 -1.66
CA THR A 162 -0.58 -7.73 -2.28
C THR A 162 0.90 -8.07 -2.19
N VAL A 163 1.21 -9.25 -1.64
CA VAL A 163 2.58 -9.77 -1.53
C VAL A 163 2.63 -11.05 -2.35
N PRO A 164 3.11 -11.02 -3.60
CA PRO A 164 3.17 -12.22 -4.42
C PRO A 164 4.21 -13.21 -3.87
N GLU A 165 4.03 -14.49 -4.19
CA GLU A 165 5.01 -15.52 -3.83
C GLU A 165 6.38 -15.23 -4.44
N ASN A 166 7.44 -15.49 -3.66
CA ASN A 166 8.80 -15.35 -4.16
C ASN A 166 9.15 -16.52 -5.09
N LEU A 167 9.28 -16.22 -6.39
CA LEU A 167 9.66 -17.21 -7.40
C LEU A 167 11.19 -17.25 -7.65
N ALA A 168 12.00 -16.56 -6.85
CA ALA A 168 13.46 -16.67 -6.94
C ALA A 168 13.90 -18.13 -6.72
N GLY A 169 14.82 -18.61 -7.57
CA GLY A 169 15.26 -20.02 -7.55
C GLY A 169 14.35 -21.00 -8.30
N THR A 170 13.10 -20.63 -8.60
CA THR A 170 12.14 -21.50 -9.33
C THR A 170 11.75 -20.98 -10.72
N ARG A 171 12.12 -19.74 -11.07
CA ARG A 171 11.97 -19.15 -12.42
C ARG A 171 12.98 -19.70 -13.43
N LEU A 172 12.87 -20.98 -13.76
CA LEU A 172 13.72 -21.61 -14.78
C LEU A 172 13.29 -21.21 -16.21
N GLN A 173 14.26 -20.95 -17.07
CA GLN A 173 14.04 -20.59 -18.47
C GLN A 173 14.00 -21.85 -19.34
N ASP A 174 12.80 -22.31 -19.72
CA ASP A 174 12.64 -23.42 -20.66
C ASP A 174 12.13 -22.95 -22.04
N SER A 175 11.91 -23.88 -22.96
CA SER A 175 11.36 -23.57 -24.29
C SER A 175 9.95 -22.96 -24.20
N SER A 176 9.11 -23.42 -23.27
CA SER A 176 7.76 -22.89 -23.06
C SER A 176 7.80 -21.43 -22.57
N TYR A 177 8.73 -21.08 -21.68
CA TYR A 177 8.88 -19.73 -21.15
C TYR A 177 9.33 -18.76 -22.24
N ARG A 178 10.26 -19.17 -23.11
CA ARG A 178 10.75 -18.34 -24.22
C ARG A 178 9.69 -18.02 -25.26
N THR A 179 8.66 -18.86 -25.39
CA THR A 179 7.51 -18.58 -26.26
C THR A 179 6.47 -17.67 -25.63
N LYS A 180 6.56 -17.35 -24.33
CA LYS A 180 5.64 -16.42 -23.68
C LYS A 180 5.96 -15.00 -24.13
N ASN A 181 4.99 -14.37 -24.80
CA ASN A 181 5.03 -12.97 -25.15
C ASN A 181 3.77 -12.29 -24.61
N ALA A 182 3.96 -11.27 -23.78
CA ALA A 182 2.85 -10.52 -23.20
C ALA A 182 1.95 -9.88 -24.27
N ASN A 183 2.50 -9.52 -25.43
CA ASN A 183 1.73 -8.92 -26.53
C ASN A 183 0.84 -9.91 -27.28
N THR A 184 1.01 -11.21 -27.04
CA THR A 184 0.21 -12.27 -27.65
C THR A 184 -0.62 -13.04 -26.62
N ASP A 185 -0.55 -12.68 -25.34
CA ASP A 185 -1.35 -13.30 -24.29
C ASP A 185 -2.80 -12.82 -24.40
N PRO A 186 -3.78 -13.70 -24.67
CA PRO A 186 -5.16 -13.28 -24.90
C PRO A 186 -5.78 -12.58 -23.68
N ARG A 187 -5.32 -12.88 -22.46
CA ARG A 187 -5.82 -12.25 -21.23
C ARG A 187 -5.36 -10.79 -21.14
N LEU A 188 -4.10 -10.53 -21.47
CA LEU A 188 -3.56 -9.17 -21.50
C LEU A 188 -4.16 -8.35 -22.64
N ILE A 189 -4.36 -8.98 -23.81
CA ILE A 189 -5.05 -8.34 -24.94
C ILE A 189 -6.46 -7.93 -24.53
N ALA A 190 -7.26 -8.82 -23.96
CA ALA A 190 -8.62 -8.51 -23.50
C ALA A 190 -8.64 -7.36 -22.47
N TYR A 191 -7.71 -7.39 -21.51
CA TYR A 191 -7.56 -6.30 -20.54
C TYR A 191 -7.22 -4.96 -21.20
N TRP A 192 -6.25 -4.94 -22.13
CA TRP A 192 -5.85 -3.73 -22.83
C TRP A 192 -6.95 -3.19 -23.73
N THR A 193 -7.66 -4.04 -24.46
CA THR A 193 -8.83 -3.65 -25.26
C THR A 193 -9.88 -3.01 -24.37
N ARG A 194 -10.16 -3.59 -23.20
CA ARG A 194 -11.10 -2.98 -22.26
C ARG A 194 -10.61 -1.62 -21.74
N CYS A 195 -9.32 -1.46 -21.45
CA CYS A 195 -8.75 -0.17 -21.10
C CYS A 195 -8.90 0.86 -22.24
N GLU A 196 -8.69 0.46 -23.50
CA GLU A 196 -8.90 1.32 -24.67
C GLU A 196 -10.36 1.79 -24.75
N ASP A 197 -11.33 0.89 -24.57
CA ASP A 197 -12.76 1.24 -24.52
C ASP A 197 -13.10 2.17 -23.36
N LEU A 198 -12.44 2.00 -22.21
CA LEU A 198 -12.65 2.85 -21.05
C LEU A 198 -12.09 4.26 -21.25
N LEU A 199 -10.95 4.40 -21.93
CA LEU A 199 -10.26 5.65 -22.24
C LEU A 199 -10.79 6.38 -23.48
N ASN A 200 -11.61 5.73 -24.30
CA ASN A 200 -12.21 6.37 -25.47
C ASN A 200 -13.30 7.39 -25.04
N ASP A 201 -13.10 8.65 -25.43
CA ASP A 201 -13.98 9.79 -25.16
C ASP A 201 -15.29 9.79 -25.98
N CYS A 202 -15.53 8.75 -26.78
CA CYS A 202 -16.77 8.62 -27.54
C CYS A 202 -17.94 8.59 -26.54
N PRO A 203 -19.03 9.36 -26.75
CA PRO A 203 -20.12 9.44 -25.78
C PRO A 203 -20.68 8.04 -25.51
N LYS A 204 -20.30 7.47 -24.37
CA LYS A 204 -20.99 6.31 -23.81
C LYS A 204 -22.39 6.82 -23.53
N LEU A 205 -23.41 6.11 -24.03
CA LEU A 205 -24.82 6.43 -23.76
C LEU A 205 -24.93 6.79 -22.29
N LEU A 206 -25.08 8.08 -22.00
CA LEU A 206 -25.24 8.58 -20.65
C LEU A 206 -26.43 7.81 -20.11
N GLN A 207 -26.21 6.93 -19.13
CA GLN A 207 -27.34 6.40 -18.39
C GLN A 207 -28.10 7.61 -17.87
N GLU A 208 -29.43 7.63 -18.03
CA GLU A 208 -30.31 8.74 -17.64
C GLU A 208 -30.16 9.15 -16.15
N GLN A 209 -29.38 8.40 -15.37
CA GLN A 209 -29.07 8.57 -13.96
C GLN A 209 -27.65 9.08 -13.67
N THR A 210 -26.88 9.59 -14.63
CA THR A 210 -25.57 10.18 -14.33
C THR A 210 -25.71 11.41 -13.43
N GLN A 211 -25.19 11.32 -12.20
CA GLN A 211 -25.04 12.45 -11.28
C GLN A 211 -23.59 12.95 -11.31
N HIS A 212 -23.34 14.18 -10.83
CA HIS A 212 -22.02 14.76 -10.52
C HIS A 212 -20.81 14.22 -11.32
N HIS A 213 -20.38 14.95 -12.35
CA HIS A 213 -19.19 14.62 -13.17
C HIS A 213 -19.27 13.25 -13.89
N GLY A 214 -20.48 12.79 -14.26
CA GLY A 214 -20.68 11.59 -15.08
C GLY A 214 -20.57 10.27 -14.31
N ARG A 215 -20.63 10.29 -12.98
CA ARG A 215 -20.61 9.09 -12.14
C ARG A 215 -22.02 8.62 -11.80
N TYR A 216 -22.18 7.32 -11.58
CA TYR A 216 -23.46 6.73 -11.19
C TYR A 216 -23.25 5.64 -10.14
N VAL A 217 -24.31 5.34 -9.40
CA VAL A 217 -24.29 4.31 -8.35
C VAL A 217 -24.59 2.96 -9.00
N ILE A 218 -23.65 2.01 -8.88
CA ILE A 218 -23.89 0.61 -9.24
C ILE A 218 -24.46 -0.11 -8.01
N SER A 219 -25.72 -0.52 -8.08
CA SER A 219 -26.39 -1.18 -6.96
C SER A 219 -25.98 -2.64 -6.82
N MET A 220 -26.07 -3.19 -5.61
CA MET A 220 -25.95 -4.63 -5.37
C MET A 220 -27.31 -5.30 -5.64
N ASN A 221 -27.29 -6.44 -6.34
CA ASN A 221 -28.46 -7.32 -6.40
C ASN A 221 -28.67 -8.05 -5.05
N ASN A 222 -29.74 -8.83 -4.93
CA ASN A 222 -30.09 -9.46 -3.66
C ASN A 222 -29.05 -10.51 -3.24
N GLU A 223 -28.54 -11.29 -4.20
CA GLU A 223 -27.53 -12.31 -3.95
C GLU A 223 -26.20 -11.68 -3.49
N ALA A 224 -25.82 -10.52 -4.04
CA ALA A 224 -24.66 -9.77 -3.57
C ALA A 224 -24.86 -9.22 -2.14
N LYS A 225 -26.08 -8.84 -1.75
CA LYS A 225 -26.35 -8.39 -0.37
C LYS A 225 -26.17 -9.52 0.64
N GLU A 226 -26.59 -10.74 0.30
CA GLU A 226 -26.35 -11.93 1.13
C GLU A 226 -24.85 -12.22 1.29
N VAL A 227 -24.08 -12.06 0.20
CA VAL A 227 -22.61 -12.17 0.24
C VAL A 227 -22.00 -11.07 1.12
N ASP A 228 -22.45 -9.81 1.00
CA ASP A 228 -21.96 -8.69 1.82
C ASP A 228 -22.20 -8.97 3.32
N GLU A 229 -23.40 -9.42 3.68
CA GLU A 229 -23.77 -9.76 5.05
C GLU A 229 -22.89 -10.90 5.60
N PHE A 230 -22.74 -11.98 4.84
CA PHE A 230 -21.89 -13.11 5.23
C PHE A 230 -20.45 -12.67 5.50
N TYR A 231 -19.83 -11.95 4.57
CA TYR A 231 -18.44 -11.51 4.72
C TYR A 231 -18.28 -10.44 5.80
N TYR A 232 -19.28 -9.57 5.99
CA TYR A 232 -19.28 -8.60 7.09
C TYR A 232 -19.18 -9.32 8.44
N ASN A 233 -20.08 -10.27 8.67
CA ASN A 233 -20.09 -11.05 9.91
C ASN A 233 -18.81 -11.88 10.07
N PHE A 234 -18.27 -12.45 8.99
CA PHE A 234 -17.00 -13.18 9.00
C PHE A 234 -15.82 -12.29 9.43
N PHE A 235 -15.66 -11.10 8.84
CA PHE A 235 -14.57 -10.19 9.22
C PHE A 235 -14.75 -9.65 10.63
N GLU A 236 -15.99 -9.38 11.06
CA GLU A 236 -16.30 -8.92 12.41
C GLU A 236 -15.96 -9.99 13.46
N SER A 237 -16.45 -11.22 13.30
CA SER A 237 -16.17 -12.31 14.24
C SER A 237 -14.69 -12.66 14.29
N SER A 238 -13.96 -12.46 13.19
CA SER A 238 -12.52 -12.74 13.10
C SER A 238 -11.65 -11.76 13.92
N GLN A 239 -12.21 -10.65 14.41
CA GLN A 239 -11.52 -9.64 15.21
C GLN A 239 -11.56 -9.89 16.72
N LEU A 240 -12.32 -10.89 17.18
CA LEU A 240 -12.41 -11.29 18.59
C LEU A 240 -11.04 -11.69 19.16
N ALA A 241 -10.94 -11.76 20.50
CA ALA A 241 -9.76 -12.32 21.16
C ALA A 241 -9.50 -13.76 20.71
N ASN A 242 -8.24 -14.09 20.41
CA ASN A 242 -7.78 -15.30 19.73
C ASN A 242 -8.34 -15.49 18.31
N GLY A 243 -8.98 -14.47 17.75
CA GLY A 243 -9.47 -14.42 16.38
C GLY A 243 -8.35 -14.18 15.39
N LYS A 244 -8.55 -14.62 14.15
CA LYS A 244 -7.52 -14.54 13.09
C LYS A 244 -6.98 -13.11 12.87
N TYR A 245 -7.82 -12.09 13.06
CA TYR A 245 -7.50 -10.70 12.79
C TYR A 245 -7.42 -9.82 14.05
N GLU A 246 -7.29 -10.42 15.24
CA GLU A 246 -7.17 -9.72 16.52
C GLU A 246 -6.13 -8.59 16.48
N TYR A 247 -4.95 -8.86 15.92
CA TYR A 247 -3.84 -7.89 15.92
C TYR A 247 -3.84 -6.90 14.75
N ILE A 248 -4.83 -6.99 13.85
CA ILE A 248 -4.99 -6.07 12.71
C ILE A 248 -6.43 -5.55 12.58
N GLN A 249 -7.13 -5.37 13.70
CA GLN A 249 -8.50 -4.85 13.76
C GLN A 249 -8.73 -3.58 12.93
N ALA A 250 -7.77 -2.65 12.92
CA ALA A 250 -7.85 -1.44 12.11
C ALA A 250 -8.04 -1.74 10.60
N PHE A 251 -7.45 -2.82 10.10
CA PHE A 251 -7.57 -3.28 8.71
C PHE A 251 -8.84 -4.12 8.52
N ALA A 252 -9.09 -5.07 9.42
CA ALA A 252 -10.24 -5.98 9.32
C ALA A 252 -11.58 -5.25 9.37
N SER A 253 -11.72 -4.24 10.24
CA SER A 253 -12.92 -3.39 10.32
C SER A 253 -13.25 -2.63 9.03
N ARG A 254 -12.27 -2.44 8.14
CA ARG A 254 -12.46 -1.78 6.82
C ARG A 254 -12.70 -2.77 5.69
N ALA A 255 -12.54 -4.07 5.93
CA ALA A 255 -12.50 -5.09 4.89
C ALA A 255 -13.75 -5.08 3.99
N CYS A 256 -14.96 -5.08 4.56
CA CYS A 256 -16.19 -5.01 3.75
C CYS A 256 -16.38 -3.67 3.03
N GLN A 257 -15.89 -2.56 3.59
CA GLN A 257 -15.90 -1.29 2.86
C GLN A 257 -14.99 -1.37 1.64
N LEU A 258 -13.78 -1.92 1.77
CA LEU A 258 -12.85 -2.11 0.66
C LEU A 258 -13.41 -3.11 -0.37
N ALA A 259 -14.00 -4.21 0.08
CA ALA A 259 -14.57 -5.23 -0.81
C ALA A 259 -15.68 -4.65 -1.67
N ARG A 260 -16.62 -3.88 -1.10
CA ARG A 260 -17.68 -3.20 -1.87
C ARG A 260 -17.12 -2.23 -2.90
N ARG A 261 -16.10 -1.44 -2.53
CA ARG A 261 -15.45 -0.49 -3.46
C ARG A 261 -14.75 -1.21 -4.61
N LEU A 262 -14.04 -2.31 -4.30
CA LEU A 262 -13.38 -3.13 -5.30
C LEU A 262 -14.39 -3.84 -6.22
N ALA A 263 -15.50 -4.34 -5.67
CA ALA A 263 -16.59 -4.91 -6.45
C ALA A 263 -17.24 -3.88 -7.38
N THR A 264 -17.40 -2.62 -6.97
CA THR A 264 -17.83 -1.54 -7.86
C THR A 264 -16.86 -1.35 -9.02
N VAL A 265 -15.54 -1.40 -8.77
CA VAL A 265 -14.52 -1.29 -9.83
C VAL A 265 -14.62 -2.47 -10.80
N PHE A 266 -14.78 -3.70 -10.30
CA PHE A 266 -14.98 -4.87 -11.15
C PHE A 266 -16.26 -4.79 -11.98
N ALA A 267 -17.39 -4.45 -11.38
CA ALA A 267 -18.65 -4.31 -12.09
C ALA A 267 -18.56 -3.23 -13.19
N TYR A 268 -17.95 -2.08 -12.89
CA TYR A 268 -17.73 -1.02 -13.88
C TYR A 268 -16.77 -1.47 -15.00
N PHE A 269 -15.67 -2.13 -14.63
CA PHE A 269 -14.69 -2.65 -15.58
C PHE A 269 -15.31 -3.71 -16.48
N GLU A 270 -16.19 -4.58 -15.99
CA GLU A 270 -16.87 -5.60 -16.80
C GLU A 270 -18.11 -5.05 -17.54
N GLY A 271 -18.57 -3.84 -17.22
CA GLY A 271 -19.78 -3.25 -17.80
C GLY A 271 -21.07 -3.87 -17.26
N LEU A 272 -21.04 -4.40 -16.03
CA LEU A 272 -22.20 -4.98 -15.38
C LEU A 272 -23.18 -3.88 -14.92
N PRO A 273 -24.50 -4.11 -15.05
CA PRO A 273 -25.51 -3.15 -14.61
C PRO A 273 -25.62 -3.07 -13.08
N ASN A 274 -25.28 -4.15 -12.38
CA ASN A 274 -25.33 -4.27 -10.93
C ASN A 274 -24.14 -5.11 -10.44
N ILE A 275 -23.77 -4.98 -9.18
CA ILE A 275 -22.81 -5.87 -8.52
C ILE A 275 -23.56 -7.17 -8.20
N ASP A 276 -23.10 -8.28 -8.76
CA ASP A 276 -23.62 -9.62 -8.49
C ASP A 276 -22.79 -10.37 -7.42
N ALA A 277 -23.31 -11.52 -6.98
CA ALA A 277 -22.65 -12.34 -5.97
C ALA A 277 -21.23 -12.73 -6.37
N LYS A 278 -21.01 -13.14 -7.63
CA LYS A 278 -19.68 -13.55 -8.13
C LYS A 278 -18.67 -12.41 -8.03
N THR A 279 -19.08 -11.20 -8.43
CA THR A 279 -18.25 -10.00 -8.42
C THR A 279 -17.87 -9.62 -6.99
N LEU A 280 -18.85 -9.60 -6.08
CA LEU A 280 -18.58 -9.26 -4.69
C LEU A 280 -17.75 -10.34 -3.96
N THR A 281 -18.04 -11.62 -4.17
CA THR A 281 -17.22 -12.71 -3.62
C THR A 281 -15.78 -12.62 -4.09
N GLY A 282 -15.54 -12.35 -5.38
CA GLY A 282 -14.20 -12.15 -5.92
C GLY A 282 -13.47 -10.98 -5.25
N ALA A 283 -14.15 -9.87 -5.02
CA ALA A 283 -13.59 -8.73 -4.29
C ALA A 283 -13.27 -9.09 -2.83
N CYS A 284 -14.18 -9.76 -2.13
CA CYS A 284 -13.95 -10.21 -0.74
C CYS A 284 -12.75 -11.14 -0.61
N GLU A 285 -12.54 -12.08 -1.54
CA GLU A 285 -11.38 -12.98 -1.52
C GLU A 285 -10.06 -12.23 -1.74
N ILE A 286 -10.04 -11.18 -2.57
CA ILE A 286 -8.86 -10.30 -2.72
C ILE A 286 -8.58 -9.53 -1.44
N ILE A 287 -9.62 -9.00 -0.78
CA ILE A 287 -9.44 -8.31 0.51
C ILE A 287 -8.95 -9.28 1.58
N LYS A 288 -9.47 -10.51 1.61
CA LYS A 288 -9.02 -11.56 2.53
C LYS A 288 -7.56 -11.95 2.28
N TYR A 289 -7.13 -12.06 1.02
CA TYR A 289 -5.72 -12.21 0.67
C TYR A 289 -4.89 -11.05 1.22
N SER A 290 -5.36 -9.83 1.04
CA SER A 290 -4.69 -8.62 1.53
C SER A 290 -4.55 -8.59 3.05
N LEU A 291 -5.60 -8.93 3.81
CA LEU A 291 -5.52 -9.04 5.26
C LEU A 291 -4.49 -10.07 5.71
N ASN A 292 -4.36 -11.19 4.99
CA ASN A 292 -3.33 -12.19 5.30
C ASN A 292 -1.92 -11.65 5.02
N ALA A 293 -1.75 -10.82 3.98
CA ALA A 293 -0.50 -10.13 3.73
C ALA A 293 -0.18 -9.11 4.85
N TRP A 294 -1.16 -8.35 5.32
CA TRP A 294 -1.00 -7.45 6.47
C TRP A 294 -0.62 -8.20 7.76
N LEU A 295 -1.27 -9.35 8.03
CA LEU A 295 -0.88 -10.24 9.13
C LEU A 295 0.57 -10.71 9.02
N MET A 296 1.03 -11.06 7.81
CA MET A 296 2.40 -11.48 7.58
C MET A 296 3.37 -10.36 7.99
N TYR A 297 3.14 -9.11 7.59
CA TYR A 297 4.01 -7.99 7.98
C TYR A 297 3.99 -7.71 9.48
N LYS A 298 2.83 -7.85 10.13
CA LYS A 298 2.76 -7.71 11.59
C LYS A 298 3.51 -8.84 12.31
N ASN A 299 3.47 -10.05 11.76
CA ASN A 299 4.21 -11.20 12.28
C ASN A 299 5.70 -11.16 11.95
N ILE A 300 6.13 -10.45 10.89
CA ILE A 300 7.56 -10.22 10.60
C ILE A 300 8.22 -9.42 11.73
N GLU A 301 7.49 -8.48 12.33
CA GLU A 301 7.91 -7.73 13.52
C GLU A 301 8.15 -8.67 14.73
N VAL A 302 7.41 -9.78 14.81
CA VAL A 302 7.60 -10.84 15.81
C VAL A 302 8.72 -11.83 15.41
N LYS A 303 8.99 -11.99 14.10
CA LYS A 303 10.03 -12.89 13.55
C LYS A 303 11.42 -12.27 13.44
N ALA A 304 11.59 -10.97 13.68
CA ALA A 304 12.94 -10.44 13.93
C ALA A 304 13.47 -11.20 15.14
N GLU A 305 14.40 -12.13 14.89
CA GLU A 305 14.85 -13.11 15.87
C GLU A 305 15.15 -12.39 17.18
N SER A 306 14.33 -12.67 18.20
CA SER A 306 14.46 -11.95 19.46
C SER A 306 15.85 -12.22 20.04
N ASP A 307 16.39 -11.33 20.86
CA ASP A 307 17.70 -11.59 21.46
C ASP A 307 17.68 -12.90 22.31
N ALA A 308 16.52 -13.29 22.84
CA ALA A 308 16.30 -14.59 23.48
C ALA A 308 16.41 -15.77 22.51
N GLU A 309 15.74 -15.71 21.36
CA GLU A 309 15.87 -16.73 20.31
C GLU A 309 17.30 -16.82 19.76
N ARG A 310 17.95 -15.66 19.55
CA ARG A 310 19.35 -15.58 19.11
C ARG A 310 20.29 -16.25 20.10
N LEU A 311 20.10 -15.98 21.39
CA LEU A 311 20.89 -16.63 22.44
C LEU A 311 20.64 -18.13 22.48
N LEU A 312 19.37 -18.55 22.42
CA LEU A 312 18.99 -19.96 22.51
C LEU A 312 19.53 -20.77 21.32
N LYS A 313 19.40 -20.27 20.08
CA LYS A 313 19.99 -20.93 18.91
C LYS A 313 21.51 -20.98 18.97
N TRP A 314 22.15 -19.92 19.46
CA TRP A 314 23.60 -19.90 19.64
C TRP A 314 24.06 -20.94 20.68
N LEU A 315 23.40 -21.00 21.83
CA LEU A 315 23.65 -21.98 22.88
C LEU A 315 23.47 -23.40 22.35
N THR A 316 22.33 -23.68 21.72
CA THR A 316 22.00 -25.00 21.15
C THR A 316 23.03 -25.44 20.13
N ARG A 317 23.40 -24.57 19.19
CA ARG A 317 24.43 -24.85 18.18
C ARG A 317 25.80 -25.15 18.81
N LYS A 318 26.18 -24.43 19.87
CA LYS A 318 27.47 -24.66 20.56
C LYS A 318 27.49 -25.97 21.32
N CYS A 319 26.40 -26.30 22.00
CA CYS A 319 26.21 -27.58 22.68
C CYS A 319 26.27 -28.76 21.72
N LEU A 320 25.56 -28.69 20.59
CA LEU A 320 25.60 -29.72 19.53
C LEU A 320 27.01 -29.91 18.96
N LEU A 321 27.74 -28.82 18.66
CA LEU A 321 29.11 -28.90 18.15
C LEU A 321 30.11 -29.49 19.15
N GLN A 322 29.87 -29.32 20.45
CA GLN A 322 30.73 -29.82 21.52
C GLN A 322 30.24 -31.14 22.12
N ASN A 323 29.14 -31.70 21.59
CA ASN A 323 28.47 -32.90 22.09
C ASN A 323 28.23 -32.86 23.61
N THR A 324 27.70 -31.73 24.10
CA THR A 324 27.45 -31.44 25.51
C THR A 324 26.04 -30.86 25.70
N ASP A 325 25.46 -31.02 26.89
CA ASP A 325 24.21 -30.38 27.29
C ASP A 325 24.41 -29.04 28.02
N ARG A 326 25.67 -28.71 28.34
CA ARG A 326 26.01 -27.57 29.20
C ARG A 326 27.23 -26.79 28.73
N LEU A 327 27.21 -25.48 28.97
CA LEU A 327 28.32 -24.55 28.71
C LEU A 327 28.68 -23.75 29.97
N PRO A 328 29.96 -23.41 30.21
CA PRO A 328 30.32 -22.50 31.30
C PRO A 328 29.63 -21.14 31.17
N TYR A 329 29.06 -20.64 32.26
CA TYR A 329 28.34 -19.36 32.27
C TYR A 329 29.24 -18.19 31.84
N SER A 330 30.51 -18.21 32.26
CA SER A 330 31.53 -17.22 31.87
C SER A 330 31.81 -17.22 30.36
N TYR A 331 31.73 -18.38 29.71
CA TYR A 331 31.88 -18.50 28.27
C TYR A 331 30.69 -17.87 27.53
N MET A 332 29.46 -18.13 27.98
CA MET A 332 28.27 -17.46 27.45
C MET A 332 28.37 -15.93 27.61
N GLN A 333 28.74 -15.44 28.80
CA GLN A 333 28.88 -13.99 29.06
C GLN A 333 29.85 -13.30 28.11
N THR A 334 30.96 -13.97 27.76
CA THR A 334 32.01 -13.38 26.94
C THR A 334 31.84 -13.62 25.45
N SER A 335 31.05 -14.60 25.04
CA SER A 335 31.02 -15.10 23.64
C SER A 335 29.63 -15.15 23.00
N CYS A 336 28.56 -14.81 23.73
CA CYS A 336 27.21 -14.74 23.18
C CYS A 336 27.07 -13.70 22.05
N PRO A 337 26.01 -13.77 21.22
CA PRO A 337 25.79 -12.81 20.14
C PRO A 337 25.64 -11.36 20.63
N ARG A 338 25.98 -10.38 19.78
CA ARG A 338 25.68 -8.96 20.05
C ARG A 338 24.18 -8.68 19.82
N PRO A 339 23.53 -7.82 20.61
CA PRO A 339 24.12 -6.88 21.57
C PRO A 339 24.42 -7.45 22.97
N MET A 340 23.93 -8.66 23.29
CA MET A 340 24.02 -9.26 24.64
C MET A 340 25.46 -9.34 25.18
N GLN A 341 26.44 -9.64 24.32
CA GLN A 341 27.86 -9.67 24.68
C GLN A 341 28.38 -8.37 25.31
N LYS A 342 27.81 -7.23 24.91
CA LYS A 342 28.24 -5.88 25.33
C LYS A 342 27.30 -5.25 26.36
N ASN A 343 26.15 -5.87 26.62
CA ASN A 343 25.14 -5.36 27.53
C ASN A 343 24.78 -6.42 28.57
N LYS A 344 25.44 -6.35 29.74
CA LYS A 344 25.28 -7.31 30.84
C LYS A 344 23.83 -7.38 31.33
N ASN A 345 23.16 -6.25 31.49
CA ASN A 345 21.78 -6.18 32.00
C ASN A 345 20.80 -6.86 31.03
N LEU A 346 20.99 -6.62 29.72
CA LEU A 346 20.21 -7.28 28.68
C LEU A 346 20.42 -8.80 28.69
N LEU A 347 21.68 -9.25 28.81
CA LEU A 347 21.99 -10.68 28.90
C LEU A 347 21.34 -11.33 30.13
N GLU A 348 21.41 -10.69 31.31
CA GLU A 348 20.80 -11.21 32.53
C GLU A 348 19.27 -11.30 32.42
N MET A 349 18.61 -10.30 31.84
CA MET A 349 17.17 -10.30 31.58
C MET A 349 16.76 -11.44 30.64
N ILE A 350 17.52 -11.67 29.56
CA ILE A 350 17.23 -12.72 28.59
C ILE A 350 17.48 -14.12 29.18
N VAL A 351 18.55 -14.28 29.97
CA VAL A 351 18.82 -15.54 30.67
C VAL A 351 17.67 -15.88 31.61
N GLN A 352 17.16 -14.89 32.36
CA GLN A 352 15.98 -15.07 33.22
C GLN A 352 14.76 -15.49 32.40
N GLN A 353 14.48 -14.81 31.28
CA GLN A 353 13.36 -15.15 30.39
C GLN A 353 13.46 -16.59 29.86
N LEU A 354 14.65 -17.04 29.47
CA LEU A 354 14.87 -18.41 28.98
C LEU A 354 14.79 -19.47 30.09
N GLU A 355 15.13 -19.11 31.32
CA GLU A 355 14.98 -19.97 32.50
C GLU A 355 13.50 -20.09 32.92
N ASP A 356 12.77 -18.96 32.95
CA ASP A 356 11.34 -18.89 33.26
C ASP A 356 10.48 -19.66 32.25
N SER A 357 10.92 -19.71 30.99
CA SER A 357 10.29 -20.47 29.91
C SER A 357 10.82 -21.90 29.77
N HIS A 358 11.65 -22.37 30.69
CA HIS A 358 12.19 -23.73 30.76
C HIS A 358 13.04 -24.19 29.56
N HIS A 359 13.63 -23.25 28.81
CA HIS A 359 14.54 -23.55 27.70
C HIS A 359 15.98 -23.83 28.19
N ILE A 360 16.39 -23.17 29.28
CA ILE A 360 17.70 -23.36 29.92
C ILE A 360 17.54 -23.42 31.44
N LYS A 361 18.60 -23.84 32.14
CA LYS A 361 18.71 -23.80 33.60
C LYS A 361 20.13 -23.42 34.01
N ILE A 362 20.28 -22.62 35.05
CA ILE A 362 21.61 -22.30 35.59
C ILE A 362 21.95 -23.22 36.77
N GLU A 363 23.00 -24.04 36.60
CA GLU A 363 23.46 -24.98 37.62
C GLU A 363 24.87 -24.63 38.12
N SER A 364 25.14 -24.88 39.40
CA SER A 364 26.47 -24.70 39.99
C SER A 364 27.10 -26.05 40.29
N LEU A 365 28.25 -26.33 39.67
CA LEU A 365 29.05 -27.53 39.93
C LEU A 365 30.37 -27.08 40.56
N GLY A 366 30.46 -27.23 41.88
CA GLY A 366 31.57 -26.71 42.67
C GLY A 366 31.63 -25.18 42.62
N ARG A 367 32.76 -24.63 42.14
CA ARG A 367 32.96 -23.17 42.01
C ARG A 367 32.52 -22.61 40.65
N THR A 368 32.09 -23.45 39.72
CA THR A 368 31.79 -23.04 38.34
C THR A 368 30.29 -23.10 38.07
N ARG A 369 29.75 -22.03 37.49
CA ARG A 369 28.37 -21.96 37.00
C ARG A 369 28.27 -22.42 35.56
N TYR A 370 27.23 -23.18 35.25
CA TYR A 370 26.93 -23.71 33.93
C TYR A 370 25.53 -23.28 33.49
N VAL A 371 25.39 -23.00 32.20
CA VAL A 371 24.11 -22.90 31.50
C VAL A 371 23.83 -24.28 30.93
N VAL A 372 22.78 -24.94 31.41
CA VAL A 372 22.33 -26.26 30.96
C VAL A 372 21.15 -26.06 30.02
N ILE A 373 21.21 -26.61 28.82
CA ILE A 373 20.14 -26.52 27.83
C ILE A 373 19.15 -27.66 28.07
N ASN A 374 17.86 -27.38 27.89
CA ASN A 374 16.83 -28.42 27.95
C ASN A 374 17.12 -29.52 26.90
N PRO A 375 17.25 -30.82 27.29
CA PRO A 375 17.58 -31.90 26.39
C PRO A 375 16.69 -32.01 25.15
N VAL A 376 15.41 -31.66 25.26
CA VAL A 376 14.44 -31.65 24.14
C VAL A 376 14.91 -30.76 22.98
N LEU A 377 15.68 -29.72 23.27
CA LEU A 377 16.22 -28.80 22.27
C LEU A 377 17.48 -29.34 21.57
N LEU A 378 18.05 -30.45 22.04
CA LEU A 378 19.24 -31.10 21.48
C LEU A 378 18.89 -32.35 20.65
N GLU A 379 17.63 -32.78 20.64
CA GLU A 379 17.13 -33.97 19.92
C GLU A 379 16.70 -33.70 18.46
N SER A 380 17.15 -32.59 17.86
CA SER A 380 16.75 -32.14 16.50
C SER A 380 17.66 -32.64 15.38
#